data_AF-A0A1A9MCA1-F1
#
_entry.id   AF-A0A1A9MCA1-F1
#
_cell.length_a   1.000
_cell.length_b   1.000
_cell.length_c   1.000
_cell.angle_alpha   90.00
_cell.angle_beta   90.00
_cell.angle_gamma   90.00
#
_symmetry.space_group_name_H-M   'P 1'
#
loop_
_entity.id
_entity.type
_entity.pdbx_description
1 polymer ?
#
loop_
_entity_poly.entity_id
_entity_poly.type
_entity_poly.pdbx_seq_one_letter_code
_entity_poly.pdbx_strand_id
1 'polypeptide(L)'
;MLERIKFPFIYILELLIWLPLLISFDVVTQFLSSKPVADLDLQGKSLPATWEAAVPSHGKFLQGYLISHHPVAFACGAAAMIGLGSLLYRVNRAQVAQRAAAGTDGRRHHAIANGLVFATLALIGYVFLTRFWVGTSAV
;
A
#
# COMPACT_ATOMS: atom_id res chain seq x y z
N MET A 1 22.81 9.95 5.52
CA MET A 1 23.15 8.53 5.73
C MET A 1 22.84 7.66 4.50
N LEU A 2 21.65 7.77 3.90
CA LEU A 2 21.26 6.99 2.71
C LEU A 2 22.25 7.11 1.52
N GLU A 3 22.90 8.26 1.33
CA GLU A 3 23.92 8.46 0.29
C GLU A 3 25.16 7.56 0.44
N ARG A 4 25.44 7.05 1.65
CA ARG A 4 26.56 6.12 1.91
C ARG A 4 26.25 4.68 1.50
N ILE A 5 24.99 4.37 1.24
CA ILE A 5 24.58 3.03 0.77
C ILE A 5 25.04 2.87 -0.66
N LYS A 6 25.99 1.97 -0.90
CA LYS A 6 26.56 1.76 -2.24
C LYS A 6 25.57 1.09 -3.18
N PHE A 7 25.75 1.30 -4.47
CA PHE A 7 25.15 0.43 -5.49
C PHE A 7 25.54 -1.04 -5.25
N PRO A 8 24.64 -2.02 -5.42
CA PRO A 8 23.23 -1.92 -5.81
C PRO A 8 22.24 -1.83 -4.63
N PHE A 9 22.73 -1.80 -3.38
CA PHE A 9 21.92 -1.96 -2.17
C PHE A 9 20.83 -0.90 -2.00
N ILE A 10 21.02 0.31 -2.54
CA ILE A 10 20.03 1.38 -2.50
C ILE A 10 18.74 1.03 -3.28
N TYR A 11 18.83 0.17 -4.30
CA TYR A 11 17.69 -0.31 -5.08
C TYR A 11 16.98 -1.48 -4.41
N ILE A 12 17.74 -2.33 -3.71
CA ILE A 12 17.16 -3.38 -2.86
C ILE A 12 16.38 -2.74 -1.72
N LEU A 13 16.93 -1.69 -1.09
CA LEU A 13 16.24 -0.94 -0.05
C LEU A 13 14.93 -0.32 -0.56
N GLU A 14 14.93 0.24 -1.77
CA GLU A 14 13.70 0.75 -2.40
C GLU A 14 12.61 -0.33 -2.46
N LEU A 15 12.93 -1.52 -2.98
CA LEU A 15 11.98 -2.64 -3.05
C LEU A 15 11.48 -3.08 -1.66
N LEU A 16 12.36 -3.13 -0.67
CA LEU A 16 12.00 -3.49 0.71
C LEU A 16 11.06 -2.47 1.35
N ILE A 17 11.11 -1.19 0.96
CA ILE A 17 10.19 -0.15 1.48
C ILE A 17 8.85 -0.19 0.74
N TRP A 18 8.83 -0.56 -0.54
CA TRP A 18 7.58 -0.66 -1.31
C TRP A 18 6.60 -1.70 -0.76
N LEU A 19 7.08 -2.86 -0.30
CA LEU A 19 6.22 -3.90 0.27
C LEU A 19 5.38 -3.41 1.47
N PRO A 20 5.96 -2.89 2.57
CA PRO A 20 5.19 -2.37 3.69
C PRO A 20 4.35 -1.13 3.31
N LEU A 21 4.77 -0.35 2.31
CA LEU A 21 3.98 0.77 1.82
C LEU A 21 2.68 0.30 1.16
N LEU A 22 2.77 -0.72 0.31
CA LEU A 22 1.61 -1.32 -0.36
C LEU A 22 0.65 -1.96 0.67
N ILE A 23 1.19 -2.64 1.69
CA ILE A 23 0.39 -3.18 2.80
C ILE A 23 -0.33 -2.06 3.56
N SER A 24 0.39 -0.98 3.89
CA SER A 24 -0.20 0.16 4.60
C SER A 24 -1.30 0.84 3.78
N PHE A 25 -1.07 0.96 2.46
CA PHE A 25 -2.05 1.50 1.51
C PHE A 25 -3.31 0.62 1.42
N ASP A 26 -3.15 -0.71 1.34
CA ASP A 26 -4.26 -1.66 1.32
C ASP A 26 -5.11 -1.55 2.59
N VAL A 27 -4.47 -1.55 3.76
CA VAL A 27 -5.16 -1.39 5.05
C VAL A 27 -5.96 -0.08 5.08
N VAL A 28 -5.33 1.05 4.76
CA VAL A 28 -6.01 2.37 4.75
C VAL A 28 -7.17 2.38 3.75
N THR A 29 -6.99 1.79 2.58
CA THR A 29 -8.03 1.73 1.54
C THR A 29 -9.21 0.86 1.98
N GLN A 30 -8.97 -0.28 2.65
CA GLN A 30 -10.03 -1.11 3.23
C GLN A 30 -10.86 -0.33 4.25
N PHE A 31 -10.22 0.42 5.15
CA PHE A 31 -10.90 1.32 6.09
C PHE A 31 -11.76 2.37 5.37
N LEU A 32 -11.23 3.04 4.34
CA LEU A 32 -11.94 4.09 3.59
C LEU A 32 -13.06 3.54 2.70
N SER A 33 -12.90 2.32 2.17
CA SER A 33 -13.91 1.64 1.35
C SER A 33 -15.03 1.01 2.18
N SER A 34 -14.87 0.89 3.50
CA SER A 34 -15.91 0.35 4.37
C SER A 34 -17.12 1.29 4.34
N LYS A 35 -18.20 0.85 3.69
CA LYS A 35 -19.48 1.57 3.63
C LYS A 35 -20.46 0.90 4.58
N PRO A 36 -20.54 1.31 5.85
CA PRO A 36 -21.37 0.63 6.85
C PRO A 36 -22.88 0.78 6.64
N VAL A 37 -23.37 1.78 5.89
CA VAL A 37 -24.81 2.12 5.86
C VAL A 37 -25.48 1.93 4.50
N ALA A 38 -24.75 2.07 3.39
CA ALA A 38 -25.35 2.07 2.04
C ALA A 38 -25.80 0.68 1.56
N ASP A 39 -25.14 -0.39 2.03
CA ASP A 39 -25.41 -1.76 1.59
C ASP A 39 -26.45 -2.49 2.50
N LEU A 40 -26.97 -1.83 3.55
CA LEU A 40 -27.88 -2.47 4.52
C LEU A 40 -29.38 -2.36 4.15
N ASP A 41 -29.73 -1.78 3.00
CA ASP A 41 -31.12 -1.48 2.55
C ASP A 41 -32.07 -1.16 3.72
N LEU A 42 -31.64 -0.21 4.55
CA LEU A 42 -32.39 0.18 5.73
C LEU A 42 -33.51 1.10 5.27
N GLN A 43 -34.64 0.50 4.90
CA GLN A 43 -35.90 1.16 4.54
C GLN A 43 -36.50 1.93 5.74
N GLY A 44 -35.78 2.93 6.25
CA GLY A 44 -36.21 3.81 7.34
C GLY A 44 -36.03 3.26 8.75
N LYS A 45 -35.32 2.14 8.96
CA LYS A 45 -35.03 1.60 10.31
C LYS A 45 -33.62 2.00 10.77
N SER A 46 -33.51 2.58 11.96
CA SER A 46 -32.21 2.87 12.57
C SER A 46 -31.60 1.58 13.14
N LEU A 47 -30.31 1.37 12.86
CA LEU A 47 -29.52 0.33 13.52
C LEU A 47 -29.34 0.74 14.98
N PRO A 48 -29.59 -0.15 15.96
CA PRO A 48 -29.21 0.10 17.34
C PRO A 48 -27.72 0.46 17.45
N ALA A 49 -27.37 1.37 18.37
CA ALA A 49 -25.97 1.80 18.56
C ALA A 49 -25.01 0.66 18.98
N THR A 50 -25.54 -0.51 19.35
CA THR A 50 -24.83 -1.71 19.81
C THR A 50 -24.93 -2.88 18.83
N TRP A 51 -25.40 -2.68 17.60
CA TRP A 51 -25.71 -3.79 16.68
C TRP A 51 -24.46 -4.38 16.00
N GLU A 52 -24.07 -5.58 16.42
CA GLU A 52 -23.17 -6.49 15.71
C GLU A 52 -24.01 -7.57 15.01
N ALA A 53 -24.31 -7.40 13.72
CA ALA A 53 -25.04 -8.42 12.96
C ALA A 53 -24.07 -9.33 12.23
N ALA A 54 -23.80 -10.50 12.81
CA ALA A 54 -23.23 -11.64 12.10
C ALA A 54 -24.34 -12.32 11.28
N VAL A 55 -24.23 -12.36 9.95
CA VAL A 55 -25.12 -13.19 9.11
C VAL A 55 -24.32 -13.93 8.02
N PRO A 56 -24.65 -15.20 7.73
CA PRO A 56 -23.81 -16.06 6.91
C PRO A 56 -23.89 -15.76 5.41
N SER A 57 -22.75 -15.46 4.83
CA SER A 57 -22.32 -15.83 3.47
C SER A 57 -22.88 -15.16 2.20
N HIS A 58 -23.72 -14.10 2.21
CA HIS A 58 -24.22 -13.50 0.95
C HIS A 58 -24.05 -11.96 0.76
N GLY A 59 -23.21 -11.29 1.55
CA GLY A 59 -22.92 -9.86 1.36
C GLY A 59 -21.75 -9.42 2.22
N LYS A 60 -20.64 -9.05 1.60
CA LYS A 60 -19.38 -8.75 2.30
C LYS A 60 -19.46 -7.41 3.04
N PHE A 61 -20.05 -7.42 4.23
CA PHE A 61 -19.74 -6.45 5.27
C PHE A 61 -18.63 -7.00 6.15
N LEU A 62 -17.41 -6.52 5.94
CA LEU A 62 -16.29 -6.82 6.81
C LEU A 62 -16.48 -6.09 8.14
N GLN A 63 -17.12 -6.79 9.07
CA GLN A 63 -17.10 -6.54 10.50
C GLN A 63 -15.63 -6.43 10.94
N GLY A 64 -15.12 -5.20 11.10
CA GLY A 64 -13.73 -4.95 11.51
C GLY A 64 -12.99 -3.76 10.88
N TYR A 65 -13.57 -3.06 9.88
CA TYR A 65 -12.88 -1.95 9.19
C TYR A 65 -13.54 -0.59 9.33
N LEU A 66 -14.42 -0.41 10.32
CA LEU A 66 -14.92 0.91 10.68
C LEU A 66 -13.82 1.68 11.42
N ILE A 67 -13.47 2.88 10.91
CA ILE A 67 -12.46 3.76 11.54
C ILE A 67 -12.84 4.06 13.00
N SER A 68 -14.12 4.22 13.31
CA SER A 68 -14.62 4.48 14.66
C SER A 68 -14.36 3.34 15.66
N HIS A 69 -14.29 2.10 15.19
CA HIS A 69 -14.02 0.92 16.03
C HIS A 69 -12.51 0.64 16.16
N HIS A 70 -11.71 1.01 15.16
CA HIS A 70 -10.26 0.78 15.17
C HIS A 70 -9.46 2.05 14.81
N PRO A 71 -9.64 3.17 15.55
CA PRO A 71 -9.01 4.44 15.21
C PRO A 71 -7.49 4.37 15.29
N VAL A 72 -6.96 3.58 16.22
CA VAL A 72 -5.51 3.36 16.39
C VAL A 72 -4.94 2.59 15.20
N ALA A 73 -5.61 1.53 14.73
CA ALA A 73 -5.14 0.74 13.59
C ALA A 73 -5.12 1.59 12.30
N PHE A 74 -6.17 2.37 12.07
CA PHE A 74 -6.22 3.31 10.96
C PHE A 74 -5.11 4.37 11.06
N ALA A 75 -4.94 5.00 12.23
CA ALA A 75 -3.90 6.00 12.45
C ALA A 75 -2.49 5.43 12.24
N CYS A 76 -2.23 4.22 12.72
CA CYS A 76 -0.97 3.51 12.47
C CYS A 76 -0.74 3.22 10.99
N GLY A 77 -1.76 2.74 10.27
CA GLY A 77 -1.67 2.50 8.82
C GLY A 77 -1.40 3.77 8.03
N ALA A 78 -2.12 4.85 8.34
CA ALA A 78 -1.93 6.16 7.70
C ALA A 78 -0.54 6.76 8.01
N ALA A 79 -0.10 6.70 9.26
CA ALA A 79 1.22 7.17 9.67
C ALA A 79 2.34 6.35 9.02
N ALA A 80 2.19 5.03 8.95
CA ALA A 80 3.14 4.15 8.25
C ALA A 80 3.21 4.49 6.77
N MET A 81 2.07 4.70 6.10
CA MET A 81 2.01 5.10 4.69
C MET A 81 2.75 6.42 4.44
N ILE A 82 2.51 7.45 5.25
CA ILE A 82 3.20 8.75 5.13
C ILE A 82 4.70 8.61 5.41
N GLY A 83 5.08 7.87 6.45
CA GLY A 83 6.47 7.65 6.84
C GLY A 83 7.27 6.91 5.76
N LEU A 84 6.71 5.83 5.22
CA LEU A 84 7.32 5.02 4.17
C LEU A 84 7.40 5.77 2.84
N GLY A 85 6.36 6.54 2.48
CA GLY A 85 6.40 7.42 1.31
C GLY A 85 7.48 8.50 1.42
N SER A 86 7.61 9.12 2.59
CA SER A 86 8.67 10.08 2.88
C SER A 86 10.07 9.44 2.81
N LEU A 87 10.20 8.19 3.25
CA LEU A 87 11.44 7.43 3.17
C LEU A 87 11.81 7.09 1.73
N LEU A 88 10.85 6.63 0.91
CA LEU A 88 11.05 6.39 -0.52
C LEU A 88 11.51 7.65 -1.25
N TYR A 89 10.90 8.80 -0.94
CA TYR A 89 11.34 10.08 -1.51
C TYR A 89 12.82 10.37 -1.20
N ARG A 90 13.26 10.12 0.04
CA ARG A 90 14.67 10.28 0.43
C ARG A 90 15.59 9.27 -0.28
N VAL A 91 15.16 8.02 -0.43
CA VAL A 91 15.90 6.99 -1.18
C VAL A 91 16.06 7.40 -2.64
N ASN A 92 14.98 7.84 -3.29
CA ASN A 92 15.00 8.29 -4.68
C ASN A 92 15.96 9.47 -4.86
N ARG A 93 15.92 10.47 -3.97
CA ARG A 93 16.85 11.60 -3.98
C ARG A 93 18.32 11.15 -3.87
N ALA A 94 18.62 10.19 -2.98
CA ALA A 94 19.96 9.64 -2.85
C ALA A 94 20.40 8.85 -4.11
N GLN A 95 19.51 8.09 -4.75
CA GLN A 95 19.80 7.42 -6.02
C GLN A 95 20.05 8.41 -7.16
N VAL A 96 19.33 9.54 -7.20
CA VAL A 96 19.57 10.61 -8.18
C VAL A 96 20.97 11.21 -7.98
N ALA A 97 21.35 11.50 -6.73
CA ALA A 97 22.68 12.00 -6.40
C ALA A 97 23.79 11.01 -6.80
N GLN A 98 23.61 9.72 -6.52
CA GLN A 98 24.58 8.68 -6.92
C GLN A 98 24.71 8.55 -8.43
N ARG A 99 23.59 8.63 -9.16
CA ARG A 99 23.58 8.64 -10.63
C ARG A 99 24.34 9.83 -11.21
N ALA A 100 24.15 11.02 -10.63
CA ALA A 100 24.83 12.23 -11.07
C ALA A 100 26.35 12.15 -10.83
N ALA A 101 26.78 11.53 -9.73
CA ALA A 101 28.19 11.33 -9.40
C ALA A 101 28.85 10.17 -10.17
N ALA A 102 28.08 9.32 -10.85
CA ALA A 102 28.60 8.16 -11.56
C ALA A 102 29.18 8.51 -12.94
N GLY A 103 30.27 7.82 -13.31
CA GLY A 103 30.79 7.79 -14.68
C GLY A 103 29.80 7.17 -15.67
N THR A 104 30.09 7.25 -16.97
CA THR A 104 29.23 6.76 -18.07
C THR A 104 28.75 5.33 -17.88
N ASP A 105 29.66 4.40 -17.55
CA ASP A 105 29.29 3.00 -17.30
C ASP A 105 28.44 2.86 -16.04
N GLY A 106 28.76 3.59 -14.97
CA GLY A 106 27.98 3.59 -13.72
C GLY A 106 26.53 4.04 -13.94
N ARG A 107 26.31 5.10 -14.74
CA ARG A 107 24.96 5.56 -15.09
C ARG A 107 24.14 4.48 -15.80
N ARG A 108 24.77 3.69 -16.68
CA ARG A 108 24.11 2.57 -17.36
C ARG A 108 23.66 1.50 -16.35
N HIS A 109 24.52 1.14 -15.39
CA HIS A 109 24.15 0.18 -14.33
C HIS A 109 22.99 0.68 -13.47
N HIS A 110 22.99 1.97 -13.12
CA HIS A 110 21.88 2.58 -12.39
C HIS A 110 20.57 2.61 -13.20
N ALA A 111 20.64 2.82 -14.52
CA ALA A 111 19.46 2.77 -15.39
C ALA A 111 18.87 1.36 -15.45
N ILE A 112 19.72 0.33 -15.58
CA ILE A 112 19.31 -1.08 -15.55
C ILE A 112 18.67 -1.42 -14.21
N ALA A 113 19.31 -1.07 -13.10
CA ALA A 113 18.78 -1.33 -11.76
C ALA A 113 17.41 -0.65 -11.54
N ASN A 114 17.26 0.60 -11.99
CA ASN A 114 15.97 1.30 -11.93
C ASN A 114 14.90 0.61 -12.79
N GLY A 115 15.26 0.14 -13.98
CA GLY A 115 14.37 -0.64 -14.84
C GLY A 115 13.92 -1.95 -14.19
N LEU A 116 14.83 -2.64 -13.50
CA LEU A 116 14.52 -3.87 -12.76
C LEU A 116 13.59 -3.60 -11.58
N VAL A 117 13.81 -2.53 -10.81
CA VAL A 117 12.91 -2.13 -9.72
C VAL A 117 11.52 -1.83 -10.29
N PHE A 118 11.42 -1.05 -11.36
CA PHE A 118 10.15 -0.75 -12.02
C PHE A 118 9.43 -2.02 -12.49
N ALA A 119 10.13 -2.92 -13.19
CA ALA A 119 9.56 -4.19 -13.64
C ALA A 119 9.06 -5.05 -12.48
N THR A 120 9.80 -5.08 -11.37
CA THR A 120 9.42 -5.80 -10.15
C THR A 120 8.16 -5.19 -9.53
N LEU A 121 8.08 -3.86 -9.43
CA LEU A 121 6.90 -3.18 -8.91
C LEU A 121 5.68 -3.34 -9.82
N ALA A 122 5.87 -3.33 -11.14
CA ALA A 122 4.80 -3.61 -12.10
C ALA A 122 4.27 -5.03 -11.94
N LEU A 123 5.15 -6.01 -11.72
CA LEU A 123 4.76 -7.40 -11.44
C LEU A 123 4.02 -7.52 -10.10
N ILE A 124 4.55 -6.92 -9.03
CA ILE A 124 3.90 -6.91 -7.71
C ILE A 124 2.53 -6.25 -7.80
N GLY A 125 2.43 -5.09 -8.47
CA GLY A 125 1.19 -4.37 -8.69
C GLY A 125 0.19 -5.17 -9.51
N TYR A 126 0.64 -5.86 -10.57
CA TYR A 126 -0.20 -6.76 -11.35
C TYR A 126 -0.75 -7.91 -10.51
N VAL A 127 0.09 -8.58 -9.71
CA VAL A 127 -0.34 -9.65 -8.80
C VAL A 127 -1.30 -9.10 -7.75
N PHE A 128 -1.00 -7.93 -7.18
CA PHE A 128 -1.84 -7.29 -6.18
C PHE A 128 -3.23 -6.95 -6.76
N LEU A 129 -3.29 -6.29 -7.90
CA LEU A 129 -4.53 -5.97 -8.59
C LEU A 129 -5.30 -7.23 -8.98
N THR A 130 -4.65 -8.21 -9.59
CA THR A 130 -5.36 -9.41 -10.07
C THR A 130 -5.87 -10.29 -8.93
N ARG A 131 -5.12 -10.43 -7.84
CA ARG A 131 -5.49 -11.32 -6.73
C ARG A 131 -6.38 -10.65 -5.68
N PHE A 132 -6.17 -9.37 -5.39
CA PHE A 132 -6.94 -8.66 -4.36
C PHE A 132 -8.09 -7.81 -4.93
N TRP A 133 -7.97 -7.31 -6.16
CA TRP A 133 -8.99 -6.43 -6.78
C TRP A 133 -9.80 -7.08 -7.91
N VAL A 134 -9.24 -8.03 -8.68
CA VAL A 134 -9.96 -8.69 -9.80
C VAL A 134 -10.56 -10.06 -9.38
N GLY A 135 -10.07 -10.64 -8.28
CA GLY A 135 -10.70 -11.80 -7.61
C GLY A 135 -12.10 -11.53 -7.02
N THR A 136 -12.65 -10.34 -7.23
CA THR A 136 -14.03 -9.96 -6.89
C THR A 136 -14.87 -9.76 -8.16
N SER A 137 -14.94 -10.77 -9.03
CA SER A 137 -15.94 -10.82 -10.10
C SER A 137 -16.82 -12.08 -10.00
N ALA A 138 -18.07 -11.80 -9.67
CA ALA A 138 -19.31 -12.50 -10.03
C ALA A 138 -19.42 -14.01 -9.77
N VAL A 139 -19.90 -14.38 -8.56
CA VAL A 139 -21.15 -15.14 -8.36
C VAL A 139 -21.76 -14.68 -7.05
#